data_AF-A0A965P984-F1
#
_entry.id   AF-A0A965P984-F1
#
_cell.length_a   1.000
_cell.length_b   1.000
_cell.length_c   1.000
_cell.angle_alpha   90.00
_cell.angle_beta   90.00
_cell.angle_gamma   90.00
#
_symmetry.space_group_name_H-M   'P 1'
#
loop_
_entity.id
_entity.type
_entity.pdbx_description
1 polymer ?
#
loop_
_entity_poly.entity_id
_entity_poly.type
_entity_poly.pdbx_seq_one_letter_code
_entity_poly.pdbx_strand_id
1 'polypeptide(L)'
;MSNLVVAQNHSISEVAQMAKAVASSNLFGVKTPDQALALMLLAQAEGLHPMVAARDYHIIEGRPSMKADAMLARFQLAGGKVKWLTLTDSKVAAEFTHESGGSAVIDWDMDRAKTAGLGGKGNWNKYPRQMLRARVISEGIRTVFPACVVGVYTPEEVQDFDHRQAAYEAVPATIKPSPVAIKPAAIEALPEPASAPAEAVVDDDDIVGFREAIDACTTEVALKVVGEQIKKRGLKGAVAKELRDLFAKKKAELQNPTPVVEDTVPAVEEVL
;
A
#
# COMPACT_ATOMS: atom_id res chain seq x y z
N MET A 1 28.63 1.78 -13.56
CA MET A 1 28.20 2.90 -12.69
C MET A 1 26.70 2.78 -12.50
N SER A 2 26.30 2.22 -11.37
CA SER A 2 24.90 1.98 -11.04
C SER A 2 24.26 3.32 -10.67
N ASN A 3 23.34 3.82 -11.49
CA ASN A 3 22.42 4.85 -11.05
C ASN A 3 21.52 4.21 -9.97
N LEU A 4 21.97 4.29 -8.71
CA LEU A 4 21.07 4.18 -7.58
C LEU A 4 20.04 5.30 -7.75
N VAL A 5 18.88 4.95 -8.29
CA VAL A 5 17.68 5.77 -8.15
C VAL A 5 17.47 5.88 -6.66
N VAL A 6 17.82 7.04 -6.09
CA VAL A 6 17.49 7.35 -4.70
C VAL A 6 15.97 7.22 -4.62
N ALA A 7 15.51 6.21 -3.87
CA ALA A 7 14.09 6.05 -3.58
C ALA A 7 13.63 7.35 -2.91
N GLN A 8 12.90 8.18 -3.65
CA GLN A 8 12.28 9.37 -3.10
C GLN A 8 11.14 8.86 -2.22
N ASN A 9 11.42 8.72 -0.92
CA ASN A 9 10.41 8.39 0.06
C ASN A 9 9.57 9.64 0.28
N HIS A 10 8.39 9.66 -0.33
CA HIS A 10 7.38 10.68 -0.09
C HIS A 10 6.61 10.31 1.17
N SER A 11 6.26 11.33 1.97
CA SER A 11 5.35 11.15 3.09
C SER A 11 3.99 10.65 2.61
N ILE A 12 3.27 9.91 3.46
CA ILE A 12 1.94 9.39 3.14
C ILE A 12 0.99 10.54 2.73
N SER A 13 1.16 11.73 3.32
CA SER A 13 0.38 12.92 2.98
C SER A 13 0.62 13.38 1.54
N GLU A 14 1.88 13.43 1.09
CA GLU A 14 2.23 13.79 -0.29
C GLU A 14 1.69 12.77 -1.28
N VAL A 15 1.84 11.47 -0.97
CA VAL A 15 1.29 10.41 -1.82
C VAL A 15 -0.25 10.50 -1.90
N ALA A 16 -0.92 10.86 -0.81
CA ALA A 16 -2.38 11.08 -0.81
C ALA A 16 -2.78 12.27 -1.70
N GLN A 17 -1.99 13.34 -1.73
CA GLN A 17 -2.23 14.46 -2.66
C GLN A 17 -2.02 14.04 -4.12
N MET A 18 -0.97 13.28 -4.41
CA MET A 18 -0.73 12.72 -5.75
C MET A 18 -1.88 11.80 -6.18
N ALA A 19 -2.35 10.94 -5.27
CA ALA A 19 -3.45 10.01 -5.52
C ALA A 19 -4.75 10.74 -5.86
N LYS A 20 -5.05 11.83 -5.15
CA LYS A 20 -6.19 12.71 -5.45
C LYS A 20 -6.07 13.34 -6.84
N ALA A 21 -4.88 13.85 -7.20
CA ALA A 21 -4.64 14.41 -8.52
C ALA A 21 -4.84 13.37 -9.62
N VAL A 22 -4.26 12.17 -9.47
CA VAL A 22 -4.41 11.05 -10.41
C VAL A 22 -5.87 10.66 -10.60
N ALA A 23 -6.63 10.46 -9.52
CA ALA A 23 -8.04 10.10 -9.61
C ALA A 23 -8.88 11.20 -10.28
N SER A 24 -8.64 12.47 -9.93
CA SER A 24 -9.38 13.60 -10.51
C SER A 24 -9.10 13.85 -12.00
N SER A 25 -7.90 13.49 -12.46
CA SER A 25 -7.47 13.72 -13.85
C SER A 25 -8.18 12.82 -14.87
N ASN A 26 -8.71 11.68 -14.45
CA ASN A 26 -9.27 10.63 -15.32
C ASN A 26 -8.32 10.08 -16.40
N LEU A 27 -7.01 10.37 -16.32
CA LEU A 27 -6.03 9.96 -17.35
C LEU A 27 -5.60 8.49 -17.25
N PHE A 28 -5.66 7.91 -16.05
CA PHE A 28 -5.02 6.62 -15.73
C PHE A 28 -6.02 5.48 -15.42
N GLY A 29 -7.32 5.73 -15.55
CA GLY A 29 -8.37 4.73 -15.30
C GLY A 29 -8.57 4.33 -13.84
N VAL A 30 -7.84 4.92 -12.89
CA VAL A 30 -8.06 4.76 -11.45
C VAL A 30 -9.11 5.77 -11.00
N LYS A 31 -10.26 5.27 -10.52
CA LYS A 31 -11.46 6.09 -10.29
C LYS A 31 -11.50 6.76 -8.92
N THR A 32 -10.85 6.17 -7.91
CA THR A 32 -10.91 6.66 -6.54
C THR A 32 -9.53 7.03 -6.01
N PRO A 33 -9.41 8.08 -5.18
CA PRO A 33 -8.15 8.41 -4.52
C PRO A 33 -7.59 7.27 -3.69
N ASP A 34 -8.44 6.48 -3.03
CA ASP A 34 -7.99 5.34 -2.19
C ASP A 34 -7.34 4.23 -3.01
N GLN A 35 -7.92 3.92 -4.18
CA GLN A 35 -7.31 2.98 -5.13
C GLN A 35 -5.96 3.49 -5.65
N ALA A 36 -5.87 4.79 -5.97
CA ALA A 36 -4.62 5.39 -6.44
C ALA A 36 -3.56 5.38 -5.33
N LEU A 37 -3.95 5.72 -4.10
CA LEU A 37 -3.07 5.74 -2.94
C LEU A 37 -2.49 4.34 -2.67
N ALA A 38 -3.33 3.30 -2.66
CA ALA A 38 -2.87 1.93 -2.43
C ALA A 38 -1.82 1.49 -3.46
N LEU A 39 -2.05 1.74 -4.75
CA LEU A 39 -1.10 1.42 -5.81
C LEU A 39 0.19 2.24 -5.71
N MET A 40 0.07 3.52 -5.39
CA MET A 40 1.21 4.42 -5.24
C MET A 40 2.10 4.06 -4.06
N LEU A 41 1.51 3.64 -2.94
CA LEU A 41 2.25 3.16 -1.77
C LEU A 41 2.96 1.83 -2.06
N LEU A 42 2.33 0.93 -2.82
CA LEU A 42 2.97 -0.29 -3.29
C LEU A 42 4.19 0.02 -4.17
N ALA A 43 4.04 0.93 -5.13
CA ALA A 43 5.16 1.35 -5.97
C ALA A 43 6.31 1.95 -5.14
N GLN A 44 5.99 2.80 -4.15
CA GLN A 44 7.01 3.35 -3.26
C GLN A 44 7.71 2.28 -2.43
N ALA A 45 7.00 1.26 -1.95
CA ALA A 45 7.58 0.12 -1.25
C ALA A 45 8.51 -0.73 -2.13
N GLU A 46 8.24 -0.77 -3.44
CA GLU A 46 9.13 -1.37 -4.45
C GLU A 46 10.31 -0.45 -4.85
N GLY A 47 10.44 0.73 -4.23
CA GLY A 47 11.47 1.73 -4.57
C GLY A 47 11.17 2.49 -5.87
N LEU A 48 9.96 2.38 -6.40
CA LEU A 48 9.50 3.09 -7.59
C LEU A 48 8.81 4.40 -7.20
N HIS A 49 8.90 5.41 -8.06
CA HIS A 49 8.16 6.65 -7.86
C HIS A 49 6.64 6.35 -7.87
N PRO A 50 5.84 6.91 -6.94
CA PRO A 50 4.39 6.67 -6.84
C PRO A 50 3.63 6.72 -8.17
N MET A 51 3.93 7.71 -9.02
CA MET A 51 3.31 7.89 -10.34
C MET A 51 3.53 6.71 -11.31
N VAL A 52 4.57 5.89 -11.12
CA VAL A 52 4.81 4.68 -11.93
C VAL A 52 3.64 3.71 -11.78
N ALA A 53 3.02 3.65 -10.59
CA ALA A 53 1.86 2.80 -10.36
C ALA A 53 0.67 3.19 -11.27
N ALA A 54 0.44 4.48 -11.44
CA ALA A 54 -0.65 4.99 -12.28
C ALA A 54 -0.44 4.70 -13.77
N ARG A 55 0.83 4.63 -14.23
CA ARG A 55 1.16 4.30 -15.62
C ARG A 55 1.08 2.79 -15.90
N ASP A 56 1.61 1.98 -14.99
CA ASP A 56 1.84 0.56 -15.22
C ASP A 56 0.62 -0.32 -14.87
N TYR A 57 -0.21 0.12 -13.92
CA TYR A 57 -1.34 -0.67 -13.41
C TYR A 57 -2.70 -0.17 -13.91
N HIS A 58 -3.58 -1.12 -14.18
CA HIS A 58 -4.99 -0.93 -14.49
C HIS A 58 -5.82 -1.71 -13.49
N ILE A 59 -6.87 -1.09 -12.95
CA ILE A 59 -7.81 -1.78 -12.06
C ILE A 59 -8.95 -2.34 -12.91
N ILE A 60 -9.06 -3.66 -12.96
CA ILE A 60 -10.15 -4.37 -13.63
C ILE A 60 -10.87 -5.16 -12.55
N GLU A 61 -12.16 -4.86 -12.35
CA GLU A 61 -13.01 -5.53 -11.34
C GLU A 61 -12.40 -5.54 -9.93
N GLY A 62 -11.77 -4.43 -9.53
CA GLY A 62 -11.14 -4.30 -8.22
C GLY A 62 -9.78 -4.99 -8.08
N ARG A 63 -9.27 -5.63 -9.13
CA ARG A 63 -7.95 -6.27 -9.14
C ARG A 63 -6.94 -5.42 -9.92
N PRO A 64 -5.74 -5.17 -9.36
CA PRO A 64 -4.66 -4.57 -10.10
C PRO A 64 -4.15 -5.53 -11.17
N SER A 65 -4.02 -5.03 -12.38
CA SER A 65 -3.48 -5.73 -13.54
C SER A 65 -2.39 -4.88 -14.19
N MET A 66 -1.35 -5.50 -14.74
CA MET A 66 -0.24 -4.80 -15.40
C MET A 66 -0.21 -5.15 -16.87
N LYS A 67 -0.23 -4.15 -17.75
CA LYS A 67 -0.21 -4.38 -19.20
C LYS A 67 0.96 -5.29 -19.59
N ALA A 68 0.74 -6.19 -20.55
CA ALA A 68 1.79 -7.10 -21.01
C ALA A 68 3.07 -6.36 -21.46
N ASP A 69 2.93 -5.21 -22.12
CA ASP A 69 4.10 -4.40 -22.50
C ASP A 69 4.83 -3.79 -21.29
N ALA A 70 4.13 -3.45 -20.21
CA ALA A 70 4.76 -2.99 -18.97
C ALA A 70 5.51 -4.14 -18.28
N MET A 71 4.95 -5.36 -18.26
CA MET A 71 5.65 -6.55 -17.77
C MET A 71 6.93 -6.79 -18.58
N LEU A 72 6.83 -6.74 -19.91
CA LEU A 72 7.97 -6.92 -20.81
C LEU A 72 9.06 -5.86 -20.58
N ALA A 73 8.66 -4.59 -20.43
CA ALA A 73 9.59 -3.51 -20.14
C ALA A 73 10.31 -3.72 -18.79
N ARG A 74 9.58 -4.11 -17.73
CA ARG A 74 10.19 -4.44 -16.42
C ARG A 74 11.17 -5.62 -16.53
N PHE A 75 10.79 -6.67 -17.26
CA PHE A 75 11.67 -7.82 -17.49
C PHE A 75 12.95 -7.42 -18.22
N GLN A 76 12.85 -6.59 -19.26
CA GLN A 76 14.01 -6.11 -20.02
C GLN A 76 14.92 -5.20 -19.18
N LEU A 77 14.34 -4.30 -18.39
CA LEU A 77 15.09 -3.43 -17.47
C LEU A 77 15.82 -4.23 -16.38
N ALA A 78 15.27 -5.38 -15.97
CA ALA A 78 15.92 -6.29 -15.03
C ALA A 78 17.07 -7.11 -15.67
N GLY A 79 17.31 -6.98 -16.98
CA GLY A 79 18.35 -7.73 -17.71
C GLY A 79 17.81 -8.92 -18.50
N GLY A 80 16.49 -9.11 -18.53
CA GLY A 80 15.82 -10.14 -19.30
C GLY A 80 15.90 -9.89 -20.81
N LYS A 81 16.02 -10.98 -21.57
CA LYS A 81 16.04 -10.96 -23.04
C LYS A 81 14.88 -11.77 -23.59
N VAL A 82 14.27 -11.28 -24.66
CA VAL A 82 13.18 -11.96 -25.36
C VAL A 82 13.51 -12.05 -26.84
N LYS A 83 13.48 -13.27 -27.38
CA LYS A 83 13.65 -13.55 -28.79
C LYS A 83 12.35 -14.12 -29.34
N TRP A 84 11.67 -13.36 -30.17
CA TRP A 84 10.45 -13.80 -30.85
C TRP A 84 10.81 -14.84 -31.91
N LEU A 85 10.23 -16.03 -31.79
CA LEU A 85 10.40 -17.15 -32.73
C LEU A 85 9.28 -17.18 -33.76
N THR A 86 8.07 -16.82 -33.34
CA THR A 86 6.89 -16.75 -34.21
C THR A 86 5.98 -15.63 -33.72
N LEU A 87 5.42 -14.85 -34.65
CA LEU A 87 4.53 -13.74 -34.35
C LEU A 87 3.45 -13.61 -35.44
N THR A 88 2.50 -14.54 -35.44
CA THR A 88 1.38 -14.57 -36.40
C THR A 88 0.03 -14.52 -35.67
N ASP A 89 -1.05 -14.45 -36.43
CA ASP A 89 -2.42 -14.43 -35.90
C ASP A 89 -2.86 -15.83 -35.43
N SER A 90 -2.18 -16.89 -35.87
CA SER A 90 -2.49 -18.28 -35.48
C SER A 90 -1.62 -18.79 -34.34
N LYS A 91 -0.38 -18.28 -34.22
CA LYS A 91 0.60 -18.73 -33.23
C LYS A 91 1.60 -17.64 -32.89
N VAL A 92 1.94 -17.53 -31.60
CA VAL A 92 3.03 -16.70 -31.11
C VAL A 92 3.94 -17.58 -30.26
N ALA A 93 5.26 -17.44 -30.43
CA ALA A 93 6.26 -18.14 -29.66
C ALA A 93 7.46 -17.25 -29.39
N ALA A 94 8.04 -17.33 -28.19
CA ALA A 94 9.24 -16.59 -27.84
C ALA A 94 10.11 -17.35 -26.85
N GLU A 95 11.42 -17.15 -26.97
CA GLU A 95 12.41 -17.56 -25.99
C GLU A 95 12.69 -16.41 -25.03
N PHE A 96 12.50 -16.66 -23.73
CA PHE A 96 12.79 -15.74 -22.64
C PHE A 96 14.07 -16.20 -21.96
N THR A 97 14.96 -15.27 -21.62
CA THR A 97 16.22 -15.58 -20.94
C THR A 97 16.55 -14.55 -19.88
N HIS A 98 16.96 -15.00 -18.70
CA HIS A 98 17.42 -14.15 -17.61
C HIS A 98 18.51 -14.87 -16.80
N GLU A 99 19.50 -14.14 -16.31
CA GLU A 99 20.63 -14.72 -15.55
C GLU A 99 20.15 -15.53 -14.33
N SER A 100 19.16 -15.02 -13.60
CA SER A 100 18.64 -15.67 -12.39
C SER A 100 17.72 -16.89 -12.62
N GLY A 101 17.23 -17.12 -13.85
CA GLY A 101 16.24 -18.17 -14.11
C GLY A 101 16.44 -18.97 -15.40
N GLY A 102 17.55 -18.76 -16.10
CA GLY A 102 17.88 -19.49 -17.32
C GLY A 102 17.03 -19.07 -18.51
N SER A 103 16.73 -20.03 -19.38
CA SER A 103 16.01 -19.82 -20.63
C SER A 103 14.80 -20.73 -20.75
N ALA A 104 13.68 -20.21 -21.26
CA ALA A 104 12.48 -20.99 -21.56
C ALA A 104 11.85 -20.52 -22.88
N VAL A 105 11.40 -21.48 -23.69
CA VAL A 105 10.60 -21.21 -24.88
C VAL A 105 9.13 -21.41 -24.55
N ILE A 106 8.33 -20.37 -24.76
CA ILE A 106 6.89 -20.38 -24.53
C ILE A 106 6.17 -20.11 -25.85
N ASP A 107 5.13 -20.90 -26.12
CA ASP A 107 4.25 -20.67 -27.26
C ASP A 107 2.76 -20.76 -26.91
N TRP A 108 1.97 -19.96 -27.61
CA TRP A 108 0.52 -20.00 -27.59
C TRP A 108 0.01 -19.98 -29.03
N ASP A 109 -0.95 -20.85 -29.31
CA ASP A 109 -1.72 -20.85 -30.54
C ASP A 109 -3.22 -20.70 -30.25
N MET A 110 -3.98 -20.48 -31.32
CA MET A 110 -5.43 -20.30 -31.22
C MET A 110 -6.16 -21.56 -30.72
N ASP A 111 -5.58 -22.74 -30.89
CA ASP A 111 -6.23 -23.98 -30.44
C ASP A 111 -6.05 -24.17 -28.93
N ARG A 112 -4.85 -23.94 -28.39
CA ARG A 112 -4.59 -23.81 -26.95
C ARG A 112 -5.50 -22.76 -26.32
N ALA A 113 -5.66 -21.60 -26.98
CA ALA A 113 -6.56 -20.55 -26.51
C ALA A 113 -8.03 -20.98 -26.47
N LYS A 114 -8.51 -21.75 -27.47
CA LYS A 114 -9.87 -22.32 -27.45
C LYS A 114 -10.03 -23.34 -26.32
N THR A 115 -9.06 -24.24 -26.13
CA THR A 115 -9.07 -25.22 -25.03
C THR A 115 -9.08 -24.54 -23.66
N ALA A 116 -8.42 -23.39 -23.53
CA ALA A 116 -8.44 -22.56 -22.34
C ALA A 116 -9.75 -21.74 -22.15
N GLY A 117 -10.74 -21.88 -23.04
CA GLY A 117 -12.01 -21.14 -22.97
C GLY A 117 -11.93 -19.68 -23.46
N LEU A 118 -10.84 -19.29 -24.12
CA LEU A 118 -10.55 -17.91 -24.50
C LEU A 118 -10.94 -17.60 -25.95
N GLY A 119 -10.91 -18.61 -26.82
CA GLY A 119 -11.13 -18.47 -28.26
C GLY A 119 -12.52 -17.95 -28.69
N GLY A 120 -13.50 -17.89 -27.78
CA GLY A 120 -14.83 -17.33 -28.05
C GLY A 120 -14.99 -15.83 -27.75
N LYS A 121 -14.01 -15.20 -27.11
CA LYS A 121 -14.11 -13.81 -26.66
C LYS A 121 -13.85 -12.83 -27.79
N GLY A 122 -14.64 -11.74 -27.85
CA GLY A 122 -14.59 -10.78 -28.97
C GLY A 122 -13.20 -10.19 -29.26
N ASN A 123 -12.37 -9.95 -28.24
CA ASN A 123 -11.01 -9.45 -28.43
C ASN A 123 -10.07 -10.49 -29.04
N TRP A 124 -10.25 -11.76 -28.74
CA TRP A 124 -9.44 -12.84 -29.31
C TRP A 124 -9.71 -13.03 -30.80
N ASN A 125 -10.94 -12.77 -31.24
CA ASN A 125 -11.30 -12.82 -32.66
C ASN A 125 -10.87 -11.55 -33.42
N LYS A 126 -10.92 -10.37 -32.78
CA LYS A 126 -10.53 -9.10 -33.42
C LYS A 126 -9.02 -8.88 -33.47
N TYR A 127 -8.31 -9.31 -32.43
CA TYR A 127 -6.89 -9.02 -32.19
C TYR A 127 -6.11 -10.27 -31.76
N PRO A 128 -6.18 -11.39 -32.51
CA PRO A 128 -5.68 -12.69 -32.07
C PRO A 128 -4.18 -12.67 -31.75
N ARG A 129 -3.34 -12.10 -32.62
CA ARG A 129 -1.90 -11.98 -32.38
C ARG A 129 -1.57 -11.19 -31.13
N GLN A 130 -2.30 -10.11 -30.85
CA GLN A 130 -2.06 -9.30 -29.66
C GLN A 130 -2.40 -10.07 -28.39
N MET A 131 -3.51 -10.82 -28.40
CA MET A 131 -3.92 -11.68 -27.28
C MET A 131 -2.94 -12.83 -27.06
N LEU A 132 -2.53 -13.53 -28.12
CA LEU A 132 -1.51 -14.58 -28.04
C LEU A 132 -0.17 -14.04 -27.53
N ARG A 133 0.25 -12.87 -28.02
CA ARG A 133 1.46 -12.21 -27.55
C ARG A 133 1.39 -11.88 -26.07
N ALA A 134 0.27 -11.36 -25.58
CA ALA A 134 0.09 -11.06 -24.16
C ALA A 134 0.27 -12.32 -23.29
N ARG A 135 -0.28 -13.47 -23.72
CA ARG A 135 -0.11 -14.75 -23.01
C ARG A 135 1.32 -15.24 -22.99
N VAL A 136 2.00 -15.19 -24.14
CA VAL A 136 3.40 -15.61 -24.24
C VAL A 136 4.28 -14.77 -23.32
N ILE A 137 4.02 -13.45 -23.25
CA ILE A 137 4.74 -12.54 -22.35
C ILE A 137 4.50 -12.89 -20.88
N SER A 138 3.23 -12.99 -20.45
CA SER A 138 2.92 -13.20 -19.03
C SER A 138 3.44 -14.56 -18.54
N GLU A 139 3.25 -15.62 -19.32
CA GLU A 139 3.73 -16.97 -19.00
C GLU A 139 5.26 -17.05 -19.02
N GLY A 140 5.91 -16.50 -20.05
CA GLY A 140 7.36 -16.52 -20.18
C GLY A 140 8.08 -15.77 -19.08
N ILE A 141 7.59 -14.58 -18.73
CA ILE A 141 8.17 -13.77 -17.66
C ILE A 141 7.99 -14.45 -16.30
N ARG A 142 6.80 -14.98 -15.99
CA ARG A 142 6.59 -15.72 -14.73
C ARG A 142 7.43 -16.99 -14.64
N THR A 143 7.68 -17.64 -15.76
CA THR A 143 8.50 -18.86 -15.81
C THR A 143 9.96 -18.55 -15.56
N VAL A 144 10.51 -17.51 -16.21
CA VAL A 144 11.95 -17.23 -16.21
C VAL A 144 12.37 -16.27 -15.10
N PHE A 145 11.58 -15.24 -14.81
CA PHE A 145 11.93 -14.26 -13.79
C PHE A 145 10.68 -13.64 -13.14
N PRO A 146 9.99 -14.39 -12.27
CA PRO A 146 8.73 -13.94 -11.67
C PRO A 146 8.88 -12.70 -10.77
N ALA A 147 10.10 -12.39 -10.31
CA ALA A 147 10.40 -11.25 -9.45
C ALA A 147 10.05 -9.90 -10.07
N CYS A 148 9.95 -9.77 -11.40
CA CYS A 148 9.58 -8.50 -12.03
C CYS A 148 8.06 -8.25 -12.09
N VAL A 149 7.24 -9.26 -11.81
CA VAL A 149 5.77 -9.17 -11.86
C VAL A 149 5.08 -9.52 -10.53
N VAL A 150 5.73 -10.28 -9.64
CA VAL A 150 5.29 -10.54 -8.25
C VAL A 150 3.80 -10.88 -8.13
N GLY A 151 3.32 -11.82 -8.95
CA GLY A 151 1.93 -12.29 -8.89
C GLY A 151 0.88 -11.37 -9.53
N VAL A 152 1.29 -10.27 -10.17
CA VAL A 152 0.38 -9.40 -10.93
C VAL A 152 0.03 -10.05 -12.27
N TYR A 153 -1.25 -9.95 -12.64
CA TYR A 153 -1.79 -10.49 -13.89
C TYR A 153 -1.89 -9.44 -14.98
N THR A 154 -1.83 -9.85 -16.25
CA THR A 154 -2.14 -8.92 -17.34
C THR A 154 -3.62 -8.59 -17.37
N PRO A 155 -4.02 -7.43 -17.91
CA PRO A 155 -5.42 -7.11 -18.14
C PRO A 155 -6.19 -8.23 -18.84
N GLU A 156 -5.55 -8.85 -19.84
CA GLU A 156 -6.11 -9.97 -20.59
C GLU A 156 -6.33 -11.18 -19.67
N GLU A 157 -5.40 -11.49 -18.77
CA GLU A 157 -5.55 -12.57 -17.76
C GLU A 157 -6.67 -12.29 -16.77
N VAL A 158 -6.77 -11.05 -16.28
CA VAL A 158 -7.81 -10.68 -15.32
C VAL A 158 -9.20 -10.72 -15.96
N GLN A 159 -9.33 -10.28 -17.21
CA GLN A 159 -10.56 -10.41 -18.01
C GLN A 159 -10.93 -11.88 -18.32
N ASP A 160 -9.95 -12.78 -18.19
CA ASP A 160 -10.12 -14.21 -18.40
C ASP A 160 -10.51 -14.99 -17.16
N PHE A 161 -10.49 -14.36 -15.98
CA PHE A 161 -11.06 -14.95 -14.79
C PHE A 161 -12.59 -15.06 -14.94
N ASP A 162 -13.10 -16.26 -14.65
CA ASP A 162 -14.53 -16.45 -14.42
C ASP A 162 -14.96 -15.42 -13.37
N HIS A 163 -16.01 -14.65 -13.67
CA HIS A 163 -16.58 -13.64 -12.77
C HIS A 163 -17.27 -14.30 -11.55
N ARG A 164 -16.78 -15.45 -11.08
CA ARG A 164 -17.01 -15.85 -9.69
C ARG A 164 -16.30 -14.80 -8.84
N GLN A 165 -17.08 -13.78 -8.54
CA GLN A 165 -16.91 -12.93 -7.38
C GLN A 165 -16.58 -13.84 -6.19
N ALA A 166 -15.29 -14.05 -5.95
CA ALA A 166 -14.80 -13.66 -4.65
C ALA A 166 -14.78 -12.13 -4.68
N ALA A 167 -15.99 -11.54 -4.62
CA ALA A 167 -16.13 -10.34 -3.85
C ALA A 167 -15.50 -10.76 -2.51
N TYR A 168 -14.37 -10.15 -2.16
CA TYR A 168 -14.19 -9.89 -0.76
C TYR A 168 -15.39 -9.00 -0.44
N GLU A 169 -16.53 -9.62 -0.13
CA GLU A 169 -17.55 -8.95 0.63
C GLU A 169 -16.76 -8.44 1.82
N ALA A 170 -16.63 -7.11 1.89
CA ALA A 170 -16.24 -6.48 3.12
C ALA A 170 -17.33 -6.90 4.09
N VAL A 171 -17.13 -8.04 4.76
CA VAL A 171 -17.94 -8.44 5.89
C VAL A 171 -17.80 -7.25 6.83
N PRO A 172 -18.85 -6.46 7.09
CA PRO A 172 -18.74 -5.44 8.11
C PRO A 172 -18.37 -6.19 9.38
N ALA A 173 -17.13 -6.02 9.83
CA ALA A 173 -16.59 -6.73 10.96
C ALA A 173 -17.33 -6.25 12.20
N THR A 174 -18.51 -6.81 12.42
CA THR A 174 -19.20 -6.74 13.70
C THR A 174 -18.56 -7.83 14.55
N ILE A 175 -17.36 -7.53 15.05
CA ILE A 175 -16.69 -8.40 16.00
C ILE A 175 -17.53 -8.34 17.28
N LYS A 176 -18.41 -9.34 17.46
CA LYS A 176 -18.91 -9.67 18.80
C LYS A 176 -17.79 -10.49 19.45
N PRO A 177 -17.13 -10.02 20.51
CA PRO A 177 -16.15 -10.83 21.21
C PRO A 177 -16.90 -12.01 21.85
N SER A 178 -16.63 -13.21 21.36
CA SER A 178 -17.00 -14.45 22.03
C SER A 178 -15.74 -14.99 22.70
N PRO A 179 -15.73 -15.25 24.03
CA PRO A 179 -14.52 -15.71 24.71
C PRO A 179 -14.21 -17.15 24.31
N VAL A 180 -13.09 -17.36 23.61
CA VAL A 180 -12.54 -18.69 23.38
C VAL A 180 -11.66 -19.03 24.58
N ALA A 181 -12.08 -20.01 25.39
CA ALA A 181 -11.29 -20.53 26.49
C ALA A 181 -10.12 -21.37 25.95
N ILE A 182 -8.88 -20.91 26.17
CA ILE A 182 -7.67 -21.65 25.84
C ILE A 182 -7.30 -22.53 27.06
N LYS A 183 -7.24 -23.85 26.87
CA LYS A 183 -6.64 -24.77 27.84
C LYS A 183 -5.11 -24.75 27.67
N PRO A 184 -4.31 -24.56 28.73
CA PRO A 184 -2.86 -24.55 28.61
C PRO A 184 -2.31 -25.97 28.48
N ALA A 185 -1.58 -26.24 27.40
CA ALA A 185 -0.72 -27.40 27.26
C ALA A 185 0.69 -27.06 27.77
N ALA A 186 1.28 -28.00 28.52
CA ALA A 186 2.52 -27.87 29.25
C ALA A 186 3.72 -27.52 28.36
N ILE A 187 4.49 -26.51 28.77
CA ILE A 187 5.80 -26.17 28.22
C ILE A 187 6.85 -26.73 29.18
N GLU A 188 7.75 -27.57 28.65
CA GLU A 188 8.87 -28.17 29.36
C GLU A 188 10.00 -27.14 29.52
N ALA A 189 10.52 -27.03 30.75
CA ALA A 189 11.35 -25.93 31.23
C ALA A 189 12.86 -26.14 30.99
N LEU A 190 13.57 -25.05 30.70
CA LEU A 190 15.02 -24.89 30.93
C LEU A 190 15.28 -23.52 31.62
N PRO A 191 16.36 -23.38 32.42
CA PRO A 191 16.35 -22.58 33.65
C PRO A 191 16.84 -21.13 33.50
N GLU A 192 16.25 -20.24 34.30
CA GLU A 192 16.70 -18.86 34.57
C GLU A 192 17.84 -18.80 35.60
N PRO A 193 18.52 -17.64 35.72
CA PRO A 193 18.52 -17.01 37.05
C PRO A 193 18.19 -15.51 37.07
N ALA A 194 17.14 -15.18 37.85
CA ALA A 194 17.08 -14.21 38.97
C ALA A 194 17.60 -12.76 38.79
N SER A 195 16.97 -11.67 39.27
CA SER A 195 15.71 -11.45 40.00
C SER A 195 15.46 -9.93 40.22
N ALA A 196 14.25 -9.47 39.89
CA ALA A 196 13.29 -8.65 40.69
C ALA A 196 13.63 -7.18 41.15
N PRO A 197 12.65 -6.33 41.57
CA PRO A 197 11.20 -6.61 41.75
C PRO A 197 10.17 -5.53 41.26
N ALA A 198 8.91 -6.00 41.16
CA ALA A 198 7.61 -5.33 41.48
C ALA A 198 7.16 -4.09 40.66
N GLU A 199 5.89 -3.87 40.30
CA GLU A 199 4.63 -4.24 40.95
C GLU A 199 3.42 -4.04 40.02
N ALA A 200 2.41 -4.90 40.22
CA ALA A 200 0.96 -4.73 40.01
C ALA A 200 0.39 -4.21 38.66
N VAL A 201 -0.31 -5.14 38.01
CA VAL A 201 -1.30 -4.93 36.95
C VAL A 201 -2.52 -4.15 37.47
N VAL A 202 -2.87 -3.08 36.77
CA VAL A 202 -4.26 -2.62 36.58
C VAL A 202 -4.46 -2.30 35.09
N ASP A 203 -5.23 -3.14 34.43
CA ASP A 203 -5.84 -2.89 33.12
C ASP A 203 -6.91 -1.80 33.29
N ASP A 204 -6.68 -0.61 32.73
CA ASP A 204 -7.73 0.38 32.46
C ASP A 204 -7.32 1.26 31.26
N ASP A 205 -8.23 1.35 30.30
CA ASP A 205 -8.19 2.06 29.02
C ASP A 205 -7.39 3.40 29.01
N ASP A 206 -6.34 3.50 28.17
CA ASP A 206 -5.92 4.62 27.27
C ASP A 206 -6.22 6.12 27.63
N ILE A 207 -6.40 6.51 28.90
CA ILE A 207 -6.68 7.90 29.31
C ILE A 207 -5.42 8.77 29.38
N VAL A 208 -4.27 8.16 29.68
CA VAL A 208 -2.98 8.86 29.84
C VAL A 208 -2.55 9.53 28.53
N GLY A 209 -2.74 8.84 27.40
CA GLY A 209 -2.37 9.37 26.08
C GLY A 209 -3.17 10.59 25.65
N PHE A 210 -4.44 10.72 26.06
CA PHE A 210 -5.22 11.92 25.74
C PHE A 210 -4.85 13.13 26.59
N ARG A 211 -4.44 12.93 27.85
CA ARG A 211 -3.94 14.02 28.71
C ARG A 211 -2.65 14.59 28.12
N GLU A 212 -1.69 13.73 27.81
CA GLU A 212 -0.42 14.13 27.18
C GLU A 212 -0.62 14.78 25.81
N ALA A 213 -1.54 14.24 24.98
CA ALA A 213 -1.85 14.81 23.68
C ALA A 213 -2.50 16.21 23.76
N ILE A 214 -3.35 16.48 24.77
CA ILE A 214 -3.90 17.82 25.00
C ILE A 214 -2.77 18.77 25.42
N ASP A 215 -1.93 18.39 26.38
CA ASP A 215 -0.88 19.27 26.90
C ASP A 215 0.21 19.57 25.86
N ALA A 216 0.52 18.63 24.97
CA ALA A 216 1.49 18.80 23.89
C ALA A 216 0.99 19.69 22.72
N CYS A 217 -0.28 20.08 22.69
CA CYS A 217 -0.81 20.92 21.61
C CYS A 217 -0.26 22.35 21.65
N THR A 218 0.42 22.77 20.58
CA THR A 218 0.95 24.13 20.40
C THR A 218 0.10 25.01 19.48
N THR A 219 -0.94 24.45 18.85
CA THR A 219 -1.82 25.16 17.92
C THR A 219 -3.28 24.76 18.12
N GLU A 220 -4.21 25.67 17.84
CA GLU A 220 -5.65 25.37 17.93
C GLU A 220 -6.09 24.24 16.99
N VAL A 221 -5.41 24.08 15.86
CA VAL A 221 -5.72 23.05 14.85
C VAL A 221 -5.39 21.66 15.41
N ALA A 222 -4.21 21.50 16.02
CA ALA A 222 -3.84 20.26 16.71
C ALA A 222 -4.81 19.91 17.84
N LEU A 223 -5.20 20.92 18.64
CA LEU A 223 -6.15 20.71 19.73
C LEU A 223 -7.52 20.24 19.20
N LYS A 224 -8.04 20.80 18.09
CA LYS A 224 -9.30 20.33 17.49
C LYS A 224 -9.27 18.85 17.07
N VAL A 225 -8.16 18.38 16.50
CA VAL A 225 -7.99 16.97 16.08
C VAL A 225 -8.05 16.03 17.28
N VAL A 226 -7.34 16.37 18.37
CA VAL A 226 -7.39 15.59 19.62
C VAL A 226 -8.82 15.56 20.19
N GLY A 227 -9.55 16.67 20.10
CA GLY A 227 -10.94 16.75 20.54
C GLY A 227 -11.89 15.84 19.75
N GLU A 228 -11.67 15.67 18.44
CA GLU A 228 -12.44 14.73 17.61
C GLU A 228 -12.13 13.26 17.97
N GLN A 229 -10.87 12.95 18.29
CA GLN A 229 -10.47 11.61 18.73
C GLN A 229 -11.11 11.25 20.08
N ILE A 230 -11.13 12.18 21.03
CA ILE A 230 -11.81 12.01 22.33
C ILE A 230 -13.32 11.78 22.14
N LYS A 231 -13.97 12.53 21.23
CA LYS A 231 -15.39 12.33 20.92
C LYS A 231 -15.68 10.96 20.32
N LYS A 232 -14.84 10.47 19.39
CA LYS A 232 -15.02 9.15 18.76
C LYS A 232 -14.92 8.00 19.75
N ARG A 233 -14.15 8.16 20.84
CA ARG A 233 -14.03 7.14 21.89
C ARG A 233 -15.27 7.01 22.78
N GLY A 234 -16.21 7.97 22.71
CA GLY A 234 -17.49 7.85 23.42
C GLY A 234 -17.35 7.79 24.94
N LEU A 235 -16.30 8.40 25.50
CA LEU A 235 -16.01 8.43 26.94
C LEU A 235 -17.18 9.08 27.71
N LYS A 236 -17.53 8.51 28.87
CA LYS A 236 -18.61 8.99 29.74
C LYS A 236 -18.12 9.16 31.18
N GLY A 237 -18.91 9.84 32.01
CA GLY A 237 -18.64 9.99 33.43
C GLY A 237 -17.50 10.96 33.75
N ALA A 238 -16.76 10.68 34.82
CA ALA A 238 -15.75 11.57 35.39
C ALA A 238 -14.58 11.86 34.42
N VAL A 239 -14.11 10.84 33.70
CA VAL A 239 -13.01 10.93 32.71
C VAL A 239 -13.36 11.90 31.58
N ALA A 240 -14.59 11.83 31.07
CA ALA A 240 -15.06 12.72 30.02
C ALA A 240 -15.22 14.17 30.48
N LYS A 241 -15.45 14.40 31.79
CA LYS A 241 -15.48 15.75 32.37
C LYS A 241 -14.06 16.31 32.48
N GLU A 242 -13.13 15.51 32.98
CA GLU A 242 -11.74 15.91 33.15
C GLU A 242 -11.04 16.29 31.82
N LEU A 243 -11.18 15.45 30.79
CA LEU A 243 -10.61 15.75 29.47
C LEU A 243 -11.24 17.00 28.84
N ARG A 244 -12.52 17.29 29.12
CA ARG A 244 -13.17 18.53 28.68
C ARG A 244 -12.59 19.75 29.39
N ASP A 245 -12.32 19.63 30.69
CA ASP A 245 -11.76 20.71 31.49
C ASP A 245 -10.31 21.02 31.06
N LEU A 246 -9.48 19.99 30.82
CA LEU A 246 -8.12 20.13 30.27
C LEU A 246 -8.14 20.76 28.87
N PHE A 247 -9.04 20.29 28.00
CA PHE A 247 -9.20 20.85 26.65
C PHE A 247 -9.59 22.33 26.67
N ALA A 248 -10.50 22.71 27.57
CA ALA A 248 -10.94 24.10 27.72
C ALA A 248 -9.79 25.00 28.22
N LYS A 249 -9.00 24.51 29.19
CA LYS A 249 -7.82 25.21 29.70
C LYS A 249 -6.79 25.44 28.58
N LYS A 250 -6.42 24.39 27.85
CA LYS A 250 -5.43 24.48 26.77
C LYS A 250 -5.88 25.38 25.63
N LYS A 251 -7.17 25.35 25.30
CA LYS A 251 -7.75 26.24 24.30
C LYS A 251 -7.64 27.71 24.73
N ALA A 252 -7.87 28.02 26.00
CA ALA A 252 -7.74 29.38 26.52
C ALA A 252 -6.27 29.86 26.50
N GLU A 253 -5.32 28.99 26.85
CA GLU A 253 -3.87 29.28 26.76
C GLU A 253 -3.43 29.59 25.33
N LEU A 254 -3.93 28.83 24.34
CA LEU A 254 -3.60 29.03 22.92
C LEU A 254 -4.27 30.28 22.31
N GLN A 255 -5.38 30.74 22.90
CA GLN A 255 -6.12 31.93 22.45
C GLN A 255 -5.59 33.24 23.03
N ASN A 256 -5.04 33.20 24.25
CA ASN A 256 -4.37 34.31 24.90
C ASN A 256 -2.94 33.89 25.26
N PRO A 257 -2.01 33.82 24.30
CA PRO A 257 -0.62 33.56 24.62
C PRO A 257 -0.13 34.65 25.56
N THR A 258 0.29 34.27 26.76
CA THR A 258 0.91 35.21 27.71
C THR A 258 2.15 35.76 27.02
N PRO A 259 2.36 37.10 26.97
CA PRO A 259 3.54 37.64 26.32
C PRO A 259 4.78 37.08 27.01
N VAL A 260 5.62 36.39 26.24
CA VAL A 260 6.94 35.95 26.69
C VAL A 260 7.71 37.23 27.00
N VAL A 261 8.09 37.40 28.25
CA VAL A 261 9.08 38.42 28.64
C VAL A 261 10.37 37.99 27.92
N GLU A 262 10.74 38.72 26.87
CA GLU A 262 12.08 38.61 26.30
C GLU A 262 13.07 39.03 27.39
N ASP A 263 13.81 38.07 27.92
CA ASP A 263 15.01 38.33 28.69
C ASP A 263 15.95 39.17 27.83
N THR A 264 16.04 40.45 28.15
CA THR A 264 17.00 41.38 27.58
C THR A 264 18.41 40.89 27.92
N VAL A 265 19.13 40.45 26.90
CA VAL A 265 20.57 40.20 26.97
C VAL A 265 21.27 41.48 27.45
N PRO A 266 22.07 41.47 28.53
CA PRO A 266 22.76 42.67 28.96
C PRO A 266 23.84 43.04 27.94
N ALA A 267 23.83 44.30 27.52
CA ALA A 267 24.84 44.89 26.67
C ALA A 267 26.21 44.81 27.36
N VAL A 268 27.20 44.21 26.68
CA VAL A 268 28.59 44.27 27.09
C VAL A 268 29.11 45.65 26.70
N GLU A 269 29.38 46.47 27.71
CA GLU A 269 30.00 47.78 27.62
C GLU A 269 31.52 47.57 27.44
N GLU A 270 32.04 47.80 26.23
CA GLU A 270 33.48 47.94 25.99
C GLU A 270 33.88 49.38 26.33
N VAL A 271 34.49 49.55 27.50
CA VAL A 271 35.16 50.79 27.91
C VAL A 271 36.67 50.50 27.99
N LEU A 272 37.40 51.21 27.12
CA LEU A 272 38.85 51.49 27.07
C LEU A 272 39.81 50.36 26.67
#